data_AF-A0A2K3JWC4-F1
#
_entry.id   AF-A0A2K3JWC4-F1
#
_cell.length_a   1.000
_cell.length_b   1.000
_cell.length_c   1.000
_cell.angle_alpha   90.00
_cell.angle_beta   90.00
_cell.angle_gamma   90.00
#
_symmetry.space_group_name_H-M   'P 1'
#
loop_
_entity.id
_entity.type
_entity.pdbx_description
1 polymer ?
#
loop_
_entity_poly.entity_id
_entity_poly.type
_entity_poly.pdbx_seq_one_letter_code
_entity_poly.pdbx_strand_id
1 'polypeptide(L)'
;IQKPAFPWEFYMYRQLDQRISGRERSSYGFAHKIHLYSDCSILVCDYLANGTLQDVINSYLVIGKSMEEVLCMYYTTEMLHMIDTLHDVGLIHGDFKPDNLLICYSR
;
A
#
# COMPACT_ATOMS: atom_id res chain seq x y z
N ILE A 1 1.16 15.60 0.75
CA ILE A 1 1.37 16.74 -0.18
C ILE A 1 2.69 16.50 -0.88
N GLN A 2 2.70 16.48 -2.20
CA GLN A 2 3.88 16.19 -3.01
C GLN A 2 4.35 17.46 -3.73
N LYS A 3 5.67 17.69 -3.74
CA LYS A 3 6.33 18.83 -4.42
C LYS A 3 7.53 18.30 -5.22
N PRO A 4 7.65 18.55 -6.54
CA PRO A 4 6.68 19.23 -7.42
C PRO A 4 5.38 18.43 -7.56
N ALA A 5 4.38 19.00 -8.26
CA ALA A 5 3.13 18.30 -8.54
C ALA A 5 3.37 16.97 -9.27
N PHE A 6 2.73 15.89 -8.79
CA PHE A 6 2.93 14.54 -9.31
C PHE A 6 1.58 13.84 -9.55
N PRO A 7 0.91 14.10 -10.69
CA PRO A 7 -0.37 13.49 -11.00
C PRO A 7 -0.28 11.99 -11.32
N TRP A 8 0.93 11.48 -11.56
CA TRP A 8 1.17 10.09 -11.94
C TRP A 8 0.69 9.09 -10.89
N GLU A 9 0.88 9.38 -9.60
CA GLU A 9 0.39 8.52 -8.52
C GLU A 9 -1.13 8.32 -8.58
N PHE A 10 -1.89 9.42 -8.77
CA PHE A 10 -3.34 9.33 -8.93
C PHE A 10 -3.74 8.55 -10.19
N TYR A 11 -3.01 8.73 -11.29
CA TYR A 11 -3.22 7.94 -12.51
C TYR A 11 -3.03 6.43 -12.25
N MET A 12 -2.00 6.04 -11.50
CA MET A 12 -1.77 4.63 -11.14
C MET A 12 -2.92 4.05 -10.32
N TYR A 13 -3.48 4.79 -9.36
CA TYR A 13 -4.69 4.37 -8.65
C TYR A 13 -5.88 4.18 -9.60
N ARG A 14 -6.07 5.05 -10.59
CA ARG A 14 -7.15 4.88 -11.59
C ARG A 14 -6.94 3.64 -12.46
N GLN A 15 -5.70 3.33 -12.86
CA GLN A 15 -5.38 2.10 -13.59
C GLN A 15 -5.64 0.86 -12.73
N LEU A 16 -5.29 0.91 -11.44
CA LEU A 16 -5.56 -0.15 -10.48
C LEU A 16 -7.07 -0.44 -10.37
N ASP A 17 -7.88 0.61 -10.17
CA ASP A 17 -9.35 0.53 -10.05
C ASP A 17 -10.01 -0.09 -11.27
N GLN A 18 -9.45 0.15 -12.47
CA GLN A 18 -10.02 -0.35 -13.72
C GLN A 18 -9.69 -1.81 -14.01
N ARG A 19 -8.54 -2.29 -13.52
CA ARG A 19 -8.00 -3.60 -13.94
C ARG A 19 -8.13 -4.68 -12.88
N ILE A 20 -8.11 -4.35 -11.59
CA ILE A 20 -8.23 -5.33 -10.51
C ILE A 20 -9.69 -5.72 -10.26
N SER A 21 -9.92 -7.01 -9.97
CA SER A 21 -11.24 -7.54 -9.63
C SER A 21 -11.81 -6.92 -8.33
N GLY A 22 -13.13 -6.81 -8.22
CA GLY A 22 -13.77 -6.19 -7.05
C GLY A 22 -13.41 -6.83 -5.70
N ARG A 23 -13.12 -8.15 -5.68
CA ARG A 23 -12.71 -8.87 -4.46
C ARG A 23 -11.33 -8.41 -3.99
N GLU A 24 -10.35 -8.44 -4.88
CA GLU A 24 -8.96 -8.08 -4.58
C GLU A 24 -8.76 -6.56 -4.43
N ARG A 25 -9.69 -5.76 -4.97
CA ARG A 25 -9.58 -4.29 -4.91
C ARG A 25 -9.49 -3.76 -3.48
N SER A 26 -10.17 -4.41 -2.53
CA SER A 26 -10.17 -3.98 -1.12
C SER A 26 -8.79 -4.10 -0.44
N SER A 27 -7.87 -4.89 -1.00
CA SER A 27 -6.51 -5.09 -0.48
C SER A 27 -5.54 -3.95 -0.82
N TYR A 28 -5.97 -2.95 -1.59
CA TYR A 28 -5.13 -1.83 -2.03
C TYR A 28 -5.72 -0.49 -1.60
N GLY A 29 -4.86 0.51 -1.39
CA GLY A 29 -5.27 1.87 -1.08
C GLY A 29 -6.23 2.45 -2.11
N PHE A 30 -7.08 3.39 -1.69
CA PHE A 30 -8.01 4.08 -2.57
C PHE A 30 -7.77 5.59 -2.52
N ALA A 31 -7.44 6.17 -3.68
CA ALA A 31 -7.31 7.62 -3.83
C ALA A 31 -8.62 8.23 -4.32
N HIS A 32 -9.34 8.90 -3.44
CA HIS A 32 -10.62 9.55 -3.71
C HIS A 32 -10.49 10.64 -4.77
N LYS A 33 -9.53 11.56 -4.58
CA LYS A 33 -9.35 12.77 -5.40
C LYS A 33 -7.91 13.25 -5.37
N ILE A 34 -7.53 14.08 -6.34
CA ILE A 34 -6.28 14.85 -6.35
C ILE A 34 -6.59 16.33 -6.58
N HIS A 35 -5.93 17.21 -5.83
CA HIS A 35 -5.88 18.64 -6.08
C HIS A 35 -4.51 19.00 -6.66
N LEU A 36 -4.50 19.60 -7.85
CA LEU A 36 -3.28 20.00 -8.56
C LEU A 36 -3.11 21.51 -8.49
N TYR A 37 -1.93 21.93 -8.08
CA TYR A 37 -1.49 23.33 -8.04
C TYR A 37 -0.20 23.48 -8.86
N SER A 38 0.24 24.71 -9.08
CA SER A 38 1.44 24.99 -9.89
C SER A 38 2.74 24.44 -9.30
N ASP A 39 2.83 24.28 -7.97
CA ASP A 39 4.03 23.85 -7.26
C ASP A 39 3.87 22.52 -6.52
N CYS A 40 2.64 22.00 -6.41
CA CYS A 40 2.36 20.83 -5.60
C CYS A 40 1.11 20.05 -6.04
N SER A 41 1.00 18.82 -5.56
CA SER A 41 -0.22 18.02 -5.63
C SER A 41 -0.62 17.50 -4.25
N ILE A 42 -1.93 17.40 -4.03
CA ILE A 42 -2.52 16.87 -2.79
C ILE A 42 -3.42 15.71 -3.16
N LEU A 43 -3.01 14.49 -2.77
CA LEU A 43 -3.79 13.28 -2.92
C LEU A 43 -4.67 13.07 -1.68
N VAL A 44 -5.95 12.76 -1.88
CA VAL A 44 -6.92 12.48 -0.82
C VAL A 44 -7.21 10.98 -0.81
N CYS A 45 -6.84 10.30 0.27
CA CYS A 45 -6.98 8.86 0.48
C CYS A 45 -7.61 8.55 1.84
N ASP A 46 -8.01 7.29 2.05
CA ASP A 46 -8.41 6.82 3.37
C ASP A 46 -7.24 6.85 4.37
N TYR A 47 -7.57 7.19 5.61
CA TYR A 47 -6.61 7.11 6.71
C TYR A 47 -6.69 5.73 7.38
N LEU A 48 -5.55 5.05 7.46
CA LEU A 48 -5.39 3.76 8.14
C LEU A 48 -4.54 3.94 9.39
N ALA A 49 -5.17 3.77 10.57
CA ALA A 49 -4.59 4.17 11.85
C ALA A 49 -3.58 3.18 12.45
N ASN A 50 -3.48 1.95 11.91
CA ASN A 50 -2.69 0.89 12.54
C ASN A 50 -1.21 0.89 12.11
N GLY A 51 -0.79 1.90 11.36
CA GLY A 51 0.58 2.01 10.86
C GLY A 51 0.89 1.02 9.74
N THR A 52 2.18 0.80 9.55
CA THR A 52 2.77 0.01 8.47
C THR A 52 3.25 -1.35 8.96
N LEU A 53 3.51 -2.29 8.04
CA LEU A 53 4.20 -3.55 8.37
C LEU A 53 5.58 -3.28 8.97
N GLN A 54 6.27 -2.22 8.52
CA GLN A 54 7.54 -1.80 9.11
C GLN A 54 7.39 -1.41 10.59
N ASP A 55 6.31 -0.72 10.96
CA ASP A 55 6.02 -0.36 12.36
C ASP A 55 5.78 -1.62 13.21
N VAL A 56 5.08 -2.61 12.67
CA VAL A 56 4.89 -3.91 13.34
C VAL A 56 6.23 -4.59 13.55
N ILE A 57 7.07 -4.70 12.52
CA ILE A 57 8.41 -5.32 12.64
C ILE A 57 9.26 -4.58 13.69
N ASN A 58 9.24 -3.25 13.67
CA ASN A 58 10.00 -2.44 14.61
C ASN A 58 9.51 -2.60 16.05
N SER A 59 8.21 -2.86 16.27
CA SER A 59 7.66 -3.08 17.62
C SER A 59 8.26 -4.31 18.31
N TYR A 60 8.60 -5.37 17.55
CA TYR A 60 9.29 -6.55 18.07
C TYR A 60 10.75 -6.23 18.45
N LEU A 61 11.44 -5.43 17.63
CA LEU A 61 12.81 -5.01 17.90
C LEU A 61 12.91 -4.19 19.20
N VAL A 62 11.93 -3.32 19.48
CA VAL A 62 11.87 -2.51 20.70
C VAL A 62 11.85 -3.39 21.97
N ILE A 63 11.20 -4.55 21.91
CA ILE A 63 11.15 -5.50 23.03
C ILE A 63 12.27 -6.55 22.98
N GLY A 64 13.26 -6.37 22.10
CA GLY A 64 14.40 -7.28 21.94
C GLY A 64 14.03 -8.65 21.34
N LYS A 65 12.94 -8.71 20.57
CA LYS A 65 12.47 -9.93 19.92
C LYS A 65 12.47 -9.81 18.40
N SER A 66 12.41 -10.94 17.73
CA SER A 66 12.04 -11.03 16.32
C SER A 66 10.56 -11.32 16.19
N MET A 67 9.96 -10.92 15.07
CA MET A 67 8.61 -11.34 14.70
C MET A 67 8.54 -12.87 14.62
N GLU A 68 7.42 -13.44 15.09
CA GLU A 68 7.21 -14.89 15.05
C GLU A 68 7.21 -15.40 13.60
N GLU A 69 7.85 -16.55 13.36
CA GLU A 69 7.98 -17.11 12.02
C GLU A 69 6.64 -17.33 11.32
N VAL A 70 5.59 -17.67 12.08
CA VAL A 70 4.22 -17.84 11.55
C VAL A 70 3.69 -16.52 10.98
N LEU A 71 3.93 -15.40 11.65
CA LEU A 71 3.54 -14.08 11.15
C LEU A 71 4.40 -13.67 9.94
N CYS A 72 5.70 -13.97 9.97
CA CYS A 72 6.59 -13.74 8.83
C CYS A 72 6.10 -14.50 7.58
N MET A 73 5.73 -15.78 7.73
CA MET A 73 5.16 -16.58 6.65
C MET A 73 3.84 -15.99 6.16
N TYR A 74 2.93 -15.63 7.07
CA TYR A 74 1.65 -15.02 6.73
C TYR A 74 1.82 -13.75 5.90
N TYR A 75 2.58 -12.76 6.40
CA TYR A 75 2.80 -11.52 5.67
C TYR A 75 3.55 -11.72 4.36
N THR A 76 4.48 -12.68 4.30
CA THR A 76 5.17 -13.02 3.04
C THR A 76 4.17 -13.57 2.02
N THR A 77 3.25 -14.45 2.42
CA THR A 77 2.20 -14.97 1.53
C THR A 77 1.28 -13.86 1.03
N GLU A 78 0.82 -12.96 1.91
CA GLU A 78 -0.01 -11.81 1.50
C GLU A 78 0.75 -10.88 0.54
N MET A 79 2.02 -10.60 0.83
CA MET A 79 2.88 -9.77 -0.02
C MET A 79 3.05 -10.37 -1.42
N LEU A 80 3.30 -11.68 -1.51
CA LEU A 80 3.42 -12.39 -2.78
C LEU A 80 2.11 -12.35 -3.56
N HIS A 81 0.97 -12.58 -2.89
CA HIS A 81 -0.35 -12.52 -3.52
C HIS A 81 -0.69 -11.11 -4.05
N MET A 82 -0.30 -10.05 -3.33
CA MET A 82 -0.45 -8.67 -3.80
C MET A 82 0.39 -8.40 -5.06
N ILE A 83 1.65 -8.85 -5.08
CA ILE A 83 2.51 -8.67 -6.26
C ILE A 83 1.97 -9.45 -7.46
N ASP A 84 1.56 -10.70 -7.26
CA ASP A 84 0.99 -11.56 -8.29
C ASP A 84 -0.24 -10.89 -8.93
N THR A 85 -1.17 -10.41 -8.10
CA THR A 85 -2.37 -9.69 -8.52
C THR A 85 -2.03 -8.41 -9.31
N LEU A 86 -1.02 -7.63 -8.90
CA LEU A 86 -0.59 -6.43 -9.62
C LEU A 86 0.01 -6.78 -10.99
N HIS A 87 0.85 -7.81 -11.04
CA HIS A 87 1.52 -8.25 -12.26
C HIS A 87 0.53 -8.84 -13.27
N ASP A 88 -0.48 -9.58 -12.82
CA ASP A 88 -1.55 -10.11 -13.66
C ASP A 88 -2.32 -9.02 -14.41
N VAL A 89 -2.41 -7.82 -13.84
CA VAL A 89 -3.05 -6.65 -14.47
C VAL A 89 -2.06 -5.72 -15.17
N GLY A 90 -0.80 -6.14 -15.32
CA GLY A 90 0.26 -5.41 -15.99
C GLY A 90 0.65 -4.11 -15.26
N LEU A 91 0.59 -4.11 -13.92
CA LEU A 91 1.03 -3.00 -13.08
C LEU A 91 2.24 -3.44 -12.25
N ILE A 92 3.26 -2.58 -12.18
CA ILE A 92 4.44 -2.78 -11.34
C ILE A 92 4.44 -1.67 -10.30
N HIS A 93 4.47 -2.02 -9.00
CA HIS A 93 4.49 -1.01 -7.93
C HIS A 93 5.80 -0.20 -7.94
N GLY A 94 6.94 -0.85 -8.19
CA GLY A 94 8.25 -0.21 -8.29
C GLY A 94 8.91 0.23 -6.98
N ASP A 95 8.20 0.13 -5.86
CA ASP A 95 8.70 0.48 -4.51
C ASP A 95 7.99 -0.40 -3.45
N PHE A 96 7.98 -1.71 -3.66
CA PHE A 96 7.26 -2.65 -2.80
C PHE A 96 8.13 -3.05 -1.60
N LYS A 97 7.79 -2.53 -0.42
CA LYS A 97 8.57 -2.66 0.83
C LYS A 97 7.67 -2.45 2.07
N PRO A 98 8.10 -2.88 3.28
CA PRO A 98 7.23 -2.91 4.47
C PRO A 98 6.65 -1.57 4.92
N ASP A 99 7.29 -0.43 4.64
CA ASP A 99 6.77 0.90 4.97
C ASP A 99 5.66 1.38 4.01
N ASN A 100 5.53 0.76 2.84
CA ASN A 100 4.43 1.03 1.90
C ASN A 100 3.24 0.06 2.07
N LEU A 101 3.27 -0.82 3.08
CA LEU A 101 2.21 -1.77 3.39
C LEU A 101 1.48 -1.34 4.66
N LEU A 102 0.24 -0.87 4.52
CA LEU A 102 -0.58 -0.43 5.64
C LEU A 102 -1.36 -1.60 6.25
N ILE A 103 -1.41 -1.65 7.59
CA ILE A 103 -2.10 -2.71 8.31
C ILE A 103 -3.59 -2.39 8.45
N CYS A 104 -4.41 -3.26 7.87
CA CYS A 104 -5.86 -3.23 7.99
C CYS A 104 -6.33 -4.47 8.78
N TYR A 105 -7.32 -4.30 9.65
CA TYR A 105 -8.05 -5.44 10.18
C TYR A 105 -9.05 -5.94 9.14
N SER A 106 -9.17 -7.25 8.97
CA SER A 106 -10.30 -7.81 8.23
C SER A 106 -11.59 -7.40 8.94
N ARG A 107 -12.50 -6.76 8.22
CA ARG A 107 -13.87 -6.57 8.71
C ARG A 107 -14.62 -7.90 8.76
#